data_AF-A0A7J4M9R0-F1
#
_entry.id   AF-A0A7J4M9R0-F1
#
_cell.length_a   1.000
_cell.length_b   1.000
_cell.length_c   1.000
_cell.angle_alpha   90.00
_cell.angle_beta   90.00
_cell.angle_gamma   90.00
#
_symmetry.space_group_name_H-M   'P 1'
#
loop_
_entity.id
_entity.type
_entity.pdbx_description
1 polymer ?
#
loop_
_entity_poly.entity_id
_entity_poly.type
_entity_poly.pdbx_seq_one_letter_code
_entity_poly.pdbx_strand_id
1 'polypeptide(L)'
;MVVKSATKKKLIDLGVPENFAHALANDRKWDEVKVLNAQDIAQVCETDSDQAAKILAQIEGASRKSSDGDSDGGGPTTKITLRKSRSRRVKADVDLQGYDEGRKMQALRSEFADEPVYIALQKAADKAGLQLTVRILNDLTDAALKRGKKKLTAAQASKVIARAETELAKSRIDPFEAAGIVTAQSLGEPGTQMTMRTFHYAGVATVNVTQGLPRIIEIVDARKVPNTPTMKIYLQEGIKATAEDAQKLAASLEVTTTVNIATIETDVAQRRLVLHLNKANMSQKKMTGAEIREKLTRATRLHVIANKEKNPTVLTLIPNVHTVEDLDTLAENPPPYTM
;
A
#
# COMPACT_ATOMS: atom_id res chain seq x y z
N MET A 1 11.70 3.31 40.30
CA MET A 1 12.13 3.63 38.92
C MET A 1 10.87 3.77 38.09
N VAL A 2 10.41 5.00 37.87
CA VAL A 2 9.03 5.30 37.42
C VAL A 2 8.86 4.92 35.94
N VAL A 3 7.88 4.04 35.68
CA VAL A 3 7.42 3.69 34.33
C VAL A 3 6.93 4.98 33.68
N LYS A 4 7.63 5.45 32.64
CA LYS A 4 7.18 6.59 31.84
C LYS A 4 5.88 6.18 31.13
N SER A 5 4.72 6.57 31.68
CA SER A 5 3.43 6.29 31.06
C SER A 5 3.39 6.97 29.68
N ALA A 6 2.94 6.22 28.66
CA ALA A 6 2.81 6.74 27.30
C ALA A 6 1.90 7.99 27.26
N THR A 7 0.93 8.07 28.16
CA THR A 7 0.05 9.22 28.40
C THR A 7 0.84 10.48 28.81
N LYS A 8 1.78 10.38 29.76
CA LYS A 8 2.61 11.51 30.21
C LYS A 8 3.42 12.09 29.06
N LYS A 9 4.07 11.23 28.27
CA LYS A 9 4.89 11.67 27.13
C LYS A 9 4.02 12.38 26.07
N LYS A 10 2.84 11.83 25.79
CA LYS A 10 1.90 12.41 24.82
C LYS A 10 1.35 13.78 25.26
N LEU A 11 1.10 13.99 26.55
CA LEU A 11 0.70 15.30 27.08
C LEU A 11 1.83 16.34 26.99
N ILE A 12 3.08 15.94 27.27
CA ILE A 12 4.25 16.82 27.12
C ILE A 12 4.46 17.21 25.65
N ASP A 13 4.34 16.25 24.74
CA ASP A 13 4.48 16.49 23.28
C ASP A 13 3.38 17.43 22.74
N LEU A 14 2.25 17.54 23.43
CA LEU A 14 1.15 18.48 23.12
C LEU A 14 1.33 19.88 23.72
N GLY A 15 2.43 20.10 24.46
CA GLY A 15 2.74 21.40 25.06
C GLY A 15 2.09 21.64 26.44
N VAL A 16 1.58 20.59 27.09
CA VAL A 16 1.10 20.69 28.47
C VAL A 16 2.32 20.72 29.42
N PRO A 17 2.38 21.67 30.38
CA PRO A 17 3.47 21.75 31.34
C PRO A 17 3.69 20.44 32.11
N GLU A 18 4.96 20.10 32.40
CA GLU A 18 5.34 18.78 32.93
C GLU A 18 4.66 18.44 34.27
N ASN A 19 4.41 19.45 35.11
CA ASN A 19 3.74 19.28 36.41
C ASN A 19 2.29 18.79 36.22
N PHE A 20 1.55 19.36 35.27
CA PHE A 20 0.17 18.97 34.97
C PHE A 20 0.10 17.66 34.18
N ALA A 21 1.06 17.43 33.29
CA ALA A 21 1.17 16.17 32.56
C ALA A 21 1.45 14.98 33.50
N HIS A 22 2.15 15.20 34.62
CA HIS A 22 2.36 14.17 35.64
C HIS A 22 1.07 13.88 36.43
N ALA A 23 0.32 14.91 36.83
CA ALA A 23 -0.94 14.76 37.56
C ALA A 23 -2.02 14.06 36.73
N LEU A 24 -2.17 14.47 35.46
CA LEU A 24 -3.17 13.89 34.54
C LEU A 24 -2.85 12.47 34.10
N ALA A 25 -1.58 12.08 34.09
CA ALA A 25 -1.13 10.76 33.67
C ALA A 25 -0.94 9.76 34.82
N ASN A 26 -1.24 10.17 36.06
CA ASN A 26 -1.17 9.29 37.22
C ASN A 26 -2.35 8.32 37.20
N ASP A 27 -2.07 7.03 36.98
CA ASP A 27 -3.04 5.93 36.86
C ASP A 27 -4.13 6.07 35.78
N ARG A 28 -3.98 6.98 34.80
CA ARG A 28 -4.94 7.18 33.70
C ARG A 28 -4.37 6.89 32.32
N LYS A 29 -5.16 6.20 31.49
CA LYS A 29 -4.84 5.99 30.07
C LYS A 29 -5.24 7.21 29.23
N TRP A 30 -4.62 7.37 28.06
CA TRP A 30 -4.92 8.48 27.15
C TRP A 30 -6.42 8.61 26.81
N ASP A 31 -7.12 7.48 26.67
CA ASP A 31 -8.56 7.47 26.37
C ASP A 31 -9.45 7.95 27.52
N GLU A 32 -8.96 7.93 28.75
CA GLU A 32 -9.67 8.48 29.91
C GLU A 32 -9.40 9.97 30.05
N VAL A 33 -8.18 10.42 29.72
CA VAL A 33 -7.78 11.83 29.79
C VAL A 33 -8.49 12.68 28.72
N LYS A 34 -8.78 12.11 27.54
CA LYS A 34 -9.44 12.84 26.43
C LYS A 34 -10.92 13.16 26.67
N VAL A 35 -11.56 12.52 27.65
CA VAL A 35 -13.00 12.66 27.94
C VAL A 35 -13.26 13.55 29.16
N LEU A 36 -12.20 14.05 29.81
CA LEU A 36 -12.32 14.90 31.00
C LEU A 36 -12.86 16.28 30.65
N ASN A 37 -13.77 16.78 31.48
CA ASN A 37 -14.27 18.13 31.37
C ASN A 37 -13.30 19.12 32.03
N ALA A 38 -13.42 20.42 31.71
CA ALA A 38 -12.55 21.46 32.26
C ALA A 38 -12.56 21.50 33.81
N GLN A 39 -13.68 21.16 34.44
CA GLN A 39 -13.81 21.10 35.90
C GLN A 39 -13.02 19.94 36.51
N ASP A 40 -13.04 18.77 35.87
CA ASP A 40 -12.28 17.60 36.33
C ASP A 40 -10.77 17.83 36.18
N ILE A 41 -10.36 18.51 35.11
CA ILE A 41 -8.95 18.91 34.89
C ILE A 41 -8.51 19.91 35.96
N ALA A 42 -9.35 20.90 36.28
CA ALA A 42 -9.06 21.87 37.34
C ALA A 42 -8.89 21.19 38.71
N GLN A 43 -9.72 20.19 39.00
CA GLN A 43 -9.68 19.43 40.26
C GLN A 43 -8.46 18.50 40.34
N VAL A 44 -8.08 17.83 39.25
CA VAL A 44 -6.93 16.92 39.22
C VAL A 44 -5.60 17.67 39.20
N CYS A 45 -5.54 18.84 38.57
CA CYS A 45 -4.33 19.65 38.47
C CYS A 45 -4.19 20.71 39.56
N GLU A 46 -5.21 20.90 40.42
CA GLU A 46 -5.27 21.97 41.42
C GLU A 46 -4.97 23.35 40.81
N THR A 47 -5.68 23.71 39.74
CA THR A 47 -5.45 24.96 38.97
C THR A 47 -6.70 25.80 38.76
N ASP A 48 -6.49 27.06 38.39
CA ASP A 48 -7.54 27.99 38.00
C ASP A 48 -8.30 27.50 36.74
N SER A 49 -9.58 27.86 36.66
CA SER A 49 -10.47 27.48 35.55
C SER A 49 -9.93 27.89 34.17
N ASP A 50 -9.21 29.02 34.09
CA ASP A 50 -8.61 29.51 32.85
C ASP A 50 -7.43 28.66 32.37
N GLN A 51 -6.65 28.06 33.28
CA GLN A 51 -5.54 27.17 32.94
C GLN A 51 -6.07 25.79 32.55
N ALA A 52 -7.09 25.30 33.25
CA ALA A 52 -7.77 24.05 32.89
C ALA A 52 -8.44 24.14 31.50
N ALA A 53 -9.05 25.27 31.16
CA ALA A 53 -9.62 25.51 29.83
C ALA A 53 -8.56 25.51 28.71
N LYS A 54 -7.37 26.07 28.97
CA LYS A 54 -6.25 26.04 28.01
C LYS A 54 -5.73 24.62 27.78
N ILE A 55 -5.62 23.82 28.84
CA ILE A 55 -5.20 22.41 28.75
C ILE A 55 -6.25 21.59 27.98
N LEU A 56 -7.54 21.79 28.27
CA LEU A 56 -8.64 21.15 27.53
C LEU A 56 -8.58 21.48 26.03
N ALA A 57 -8.39 22.76 25.68
CA ALA A 57 -8.28 23.18 24.28
C ALA A 57 -7.08 22.54 23.56
N GLN A 58 -5.95 22.34 24.25
CA GLN A 58 -4.78 21.62 23.70
C GLN A 58 -5.07 20.13 23.48
N ILE A 59 -5.81 19.48 24.40
CA ILE A 59 -6.20 18.06 24.30
C ILE A 59 -7.24 17.87 23.18
N GLU A 60 -8.25 18.73 23.09
CA GLU A 60 -9.25 18.69 22.01
C GLU A 60 -8.65 18.99 20.63
N GLY A 61 -7.70 19.91 20.55
CA GLY A 61 -6.95 20.20 19.33
C GLY A 61 -6.20 18.97 18.78
N ALA A 62 -5.73 18.09 19.67
CA ALA A 62 -5.13 16.81 19.31
C ALA A 62 -6.18 15.77 18.85
N SER A 63 -7.35 15.75 19.48
CA SER A 63 -8.46 14.86 19.12
C SER A 63 -9.03 15.18 17.73
N ARG A 64 -9.17 16.47 17.38
CA ARG A 64 -9.60 16.90 16.04
C ARG A 64 -8.63 16.47 14.93
N LYS A 65 -7.32 16.41 15.22
CA LYS A 65 -6.32 15.86 14.29
C LYS A 65 -6.39 14.34 14.14
N SER A 66 -6.99 13.64 15.10
CA SER A 66 -7.24 12.18 15.05
C SER A 66 -8.63 11.84 14.47
N SER A 67 -9.53 12.80 14.36
CA SER A 67 -10.90 12.59 13.83
C SER A 67 -10.94 12.50 12.30
N ASP A 68 -9.87 12.87 11.60
CA ASP A 68 -9.80 12.87 10.13
C ASP A 68 -9.40 11.49 9.55
N GLY A 69 -9.52 10.41 10.33
CA GLY A 69 -8.92 9.12 9.95
C GLY A 69 -9.65 7.87 10.41
N ASP A 70 -10.93 7.95 10.78
CA ASP A 70 -11.71 6.75 11.13
C ASP A 70 -13.14 6.85 10.60
N SER A 71 -13.26 7.07 9.29
CA SER A 71 -14.45 6.65 8.57
C SER A 71 -14.16 5.28 8.00
N ASP A 72 -14.92 4.29 8.48
CA ASP A 72 -14.92 2.89 8.05
C ASP A 72 -15.47 2.75 6.62
N GLY A 73 -14.79 3.42 5.69
CA GLY A 73 -14.98 3.27 4.25
C GLY A 73 -14.02 2.19 3.78
N GLY A 74 -14.52 0.96 3.67
CA GLY A 74 -13.83 -0.19 3.07
C GLY A 74 -13.53 -0.03 1.57
N GLY A 75 -12.90 1.09 1.19
CA GLY A 75 -12.35 1.34 -0.13
C GLY A 75 -10.84 1.08 -0.16
N PRO A 76 -10.27 0.63 -1.29
CA PRO A 76 -8.84 0.38 -1.40
C PRO A 76 -8.05 1.69 -1.25
N THR A 77 -7.32 1.82 -0.13
CA THR A 77 -6.43 2.96 0.11
C THR A 77 -5.13 2.79 -0.71
N THR A 78 -4.87 3.73 -1.62
CA THR A 78 -3.66 3.70 -2.46
C THR A 78 -2.53 4.49 -1.78
N LYS A 79 -1.57 3.79 -1.18
CA LYS A 79 -0.32 4.41 -0.67
C LYS A 79 0.72 4.53 -1.78
N ILE A 80 1.01 5.76 -2.21
CA ILE A 80 2.03 6.04 -3.23
C ILE A 80 3.39 6.20 -2.54
N THR A 81 4.35 5.34 -2.89
CA THR A 81 5.76 5.46 -2.44
C THR A 81 6.66 5.67 -3.66
N LEU A 82 7.39 6.79 -3.67
CA LEU A 82 8.23 7.17 -4.79
C LEU A 82 9.66 6.63 -4.57
N ARG A 83 10.03 5.56 -5.29
CA ARG A 83 11.44 5.13 -5.38
C ARG A 83 12.07 5.70 -6.64
N LYS A 84 13.10 6.54 -6.47
CA LYS A 84 13.98 6.97 -7.58
C LYS A 84 14.78 5.76 -8.07
N SER A 85 14.51 5.30 -9.29
CA SER A 85 15.42 4.39 -10.02
C SER A 85 15.98 5.07 -11.26
N ARG A 86 17.24 4.77 -11.57
CA ARG A 86 17.94 5.25 -12.77
C ARG A 86 17.26 4.72 -14.04
N SER A 87 17.13 5.58 -15.04
CA SER A 87 16.35 5.40 -16.28
C SER A 87 17.02 4.49 -17.31
N ARG A 88 16.20 3.77 -18.08
CA ARG A 88 16.50 3.37 -19.47
C ARG A 88 15.22 3.47 -20.30
N ARG A 89 15.29 4.26 -21.37
CA ARG A 89 14.23 4.50 -22.37
C ARG A 89 13.62 3.22 -22.92
N VAL A 90 12.29 3.12 -22.94
CA VAL A 90 11.52 2.13 -23.72
C VAL A 90 10.24 2.77 -24.29
N LYS A 91 9.95 2.52 -25.58
CA LYS A 91 8.81 3.03 -26.36
C LYS A 91 7.47 2.37 -25.98
N ALA A 92 6.37 3.04 -26.34
CA ALA A 92 5.02 2.89 -25.78
C ALA A 92 3.99 2.21 -26.71
N ASP A 93 4.34 1.10 -27.33
CA ASP A 93 3.38 0.06 -27.74
C ASP A 93 3.97 -1.26 -27.28
N VAL A 94 3.25 -2.01 -26.43
CA VAL A 94 3.72 -3.32 -25.94
C VAL A 94 3.07 -4.39 -26.80
N ASP A 95 3.58 -4.52 -28.02
CA ASP A 95 3.58 -5.82 -28.69
C ASP A 95 4.22 -6.85 -27.75
N LEU A 96 3.84 -8.13 -27.88
CA LEU A 96 4.54 -9.26 -27.24
C LEU A 96 6.04 -9.00 -27.42
N GLN A 97 6.75 -8.67 -26.33
CA GLN A 97 8.14 -8.26 -26.42
C GLN A 97 8.90 -9.37 -27.14
N GLY A 98 9.27 -9.11 -28.39
CA GLY A 98 10.18 -9.96 -29.13
C GLY A 98 11.39 -10.16 -28.23
N TYR A 99 11.74 -11.42 -27.99
CA TYR A 99 12.83 -11.76 -27.09
C TYR A 99 14.12 -11.16 -27.66
N ASP A 100 14.52 -10.01 -27.12
CA ASP A 100 15.74 -9.30 -27.52
C ASP A 100 16.94 -10.04 -26.93
N GLU A 101 17.41 -11.02 -27.71
CA GLU A 101 18.58 -11.82 -27.40
C GLU A 101 19.81 -10.94 -27.13
N GLY A 102 19.97 -9.86 -27.90
CA GLY A 102 21.11 -8.95 -27.78
C GLY A 102 21.16 -8.25 -26.42
N ARG A 103 20.05 -7.68 -25.97
CA ARG A 103 19.96 -7.03 -24.66
C ARG A 103 20.13 -8.02 -23.50
N LYS A 104 19.61 -9.24 -23.63
CA LYS A 104 19.77 -10.28 -22.61
C LYS A 104 21.20 -10.81 -22.57
N MET A 105 21.85 -11.01 -23.72
CA MET A 105 23.27 -11.36 -23.80
C MET A 105 24.17 -10.27 -23.23
N GLN A 106 23.80 -9.00 -23.38
CA GLN A 106 24.52 -7.89 -22.76
C GLN A 106 24.31 -7.82 -21.24
N ALA A 107 23.12 -8.19 -20.73
CA ALA A 107 22.88 -8.35 -19.29
C ALA A 107 23.61 -9.56 -18.67
N LEU A 108 23.94 -10.57 -19.51
CA LEU A 108 24.74 -11.73 -19.12
C LEU A 108 26.25 -11.46 -19.18
N ARG A 109 26.69 -10.35 -19.80
CA ARG A 109 28.10 -9.95 -19.75
C ARG A 109 28.46 -9.60 -18.31
N SER A 110 29.48 -10.25 -17.78
CA SER A 110 30.01 -9.95 -16.46
C SER A 110 30.56 -8.53 -16.42
N GLU A 111 30.28 -7.81 -15.33
CA GLU A 111 30.85 -6.47 -15.08
C GLU A 111 32.39 -6.49 -14.99
N PHE A 112 32.96 -7.67 -14.75
CA PHE A 112 34.40 -7.93 -14.65
C PHE A 112 34.98 -8.66 -15.86
N ALA A 113 34.25 -8.77 -16.99
CA ALA A 113 34.69 -9.53 -18.17
C ALA A 113 36.11 -9.14 -18.66
N ASP A 114 36.45 -7.85 -18.54
CA ASP A 114 37.70 -7.28 -19.02
C ASP A 114 38.82 -7.30 -17.95
N GLU A 115 38.53 -7.70 -16.71
CA GLU A 115 39.53 -7.75 -15.65
C GLU A 115 40.54 -8.89 -15.91
N PRO A 116 41.86 -8.63 -15.75
CA PRO A 116 42.89 -9.65 -15.96
C PRO A 116 42.74 -10.86 -15.03
N VAL A 117 42.10 -10.67 -13.88
CA VAL A 117 41.76 -11.74 -12.94
C VAL A 117 40.66 -12.65 -13.51
N TYR A 118 39.61 -12.09 -14.09
CA TYR A 118 38.51 -12.84 -14.68
C TYR A 118 38.98 -13.69 -15.85
N ILE A 119 39.79 -13.11 -16.74
CA ILE A 119 40.37 -13.81 -17.91
C ILE A 119 41.27 -14.97 -17.45
N ALA A 120 42.06 -14.78 -16.38
CA ALA A 120 42.92 -15.83 -15.84
C ALA A 120 42.11 -16.98 -15.22
N LEU A 121 41.01 -16.67 -14.53
CA LEU A 121 40.11 -17.66 -13.95
C LEU A 121 39.30 -18.39 -15.04
N GLN A 122 38.83 -17.69 -16.06
CA GLN A 122 38.12 -18.29 -17.19
C GLN A 122 39.02 -19.27 -17.95
N LYS A 123 40.23 -18.85 -18.32
CA LYS A 123 41.22 -19.75 -18.95
C LYS A 123 41.57 -20.96 -18.09
N ALA A 124 41.63 -20.79 -16.76
CA ALA A 124 41.88 -21.89 -15.84
C ALA A 124 40.68 -22.84 -15.74
N ALA A 125 39.45 -22.32 -15.79
CA ALA A 125 38.22 -23.11 -15.81
C ALA A 125 38.06 -23.89 -17.12
N ASP A 126 38.32 -23.25 -18.27
CA ASP A 126 38.29 -23.88 -19.58
C ASP A 126 39.31 -25.02 -19.68
N LYS A 127 40.52 -24.80 -19.15
CA LYS A 127 41.57 -25.83 -19.12
C LYS A 127 41.20 -27.02 -18.22
N ALA A 128 40.44 -26.79 -17.16
CA ALA A 128 39.95 -27.84 -16.27
C ALA A 128 38.66 -28.51 -16.78
N GLY A 129 38.07 -28.04 -17.88
CA GLY A 129 36.80 -28.56 -18.42
C GLY A 129 35.59 -28.28 -17.52
N LEU A 130 35.72 -27.36 -16.56
CA LEU A 130 34.67 -27.03 -15.59
C LEU A 130 33.72 -25.98 -16.15
N GLN A 131 32.46 -26.36 -16.36
CA GLN A 131 31.40 -25.42 -16.71
C GLN A 131 30.95 -24.64 -15.46
N LEU A 132 31.70 -23.60 -15.09
CA LEU A 132 31.31 -22.67 -14.04
C LEU A 132 30.34 -21.62 -14.58
N THR A 133 29.28 -21.33 -13.82
CA THR A 133 28.35 -20.24 -14.15
C THR A 133 29.08 -18.89 -14.10
N VAL A 134 28.76 -17.98 -15.04
CA VAL A 134 29.34 -16.63 -15.12
C VAL A 134 29.28 -15.88 -13.77
N ARG A 135 28.21 -16.08 -12.99
CA ARG A 135 28.06 -15.49 -11.64
C ARG A 135 29.12 -15.98 -10.66
N ILE A 136 29.46 -17.27 -10.67
CA ILE A 136 30.48 -17.83 -9.78
C ILE A 136 31.85 -17.23 -10.12
N LEU A 137 32.17 -17.08 -11.40
CA LEU A 137 33.40 -16.43 -11.84
C LEU A 137 33.45 -14.94 -11.43
N ASN A 138 32.31 -14.24 -11.46
CA ASN A 138 32.23 -12.87 -10.98
C ASN A 138 32.43 -12.76 -9.47
N ASP A 139 31.78 -13.63 -8.70
CA ASP A 139 31.90 -13.64 -7.23
C ASP A 139 33.35 -13.99 -6.81
N LEU A 140 34.01 -14.90 -7.52
CA LEU A 140 35.43 -15.22 -7.32
C LEU A 140 36.35 -14.04 -7.68
N THR A 141 36.03 -13.31 -8.75
CA THR A 141 36.79 -12.13 -9.18
C THR A 141 36.64 -10.99 -8.19
N ASP A 142 35.42 -10.69 -7.73
CA ASP A 142 35.16 -9.70 -6.69
C ASP A 142 35.85 -10.07 -5.37
N ALA A 143 35.82 -11.35 -4.98
CA ALA A 143 36.55 -11.82 -3.80
C ALA A 143 38.08 -11.67 -3.95
N ALA A 144 38.64 -11.85 -5.14
CA ALA A 144 40.06 -11.65 -5.41
C ALA A 144 40.45 -10.16 -5.40
N LEU A 145 39.60 -9.30 -5.97
CA LEU A 145 39.78 -7.84 -5.98
C LEU A 145 39.67 -7.25 -4.57
N LYS A 146 38.70 -7.69 -3.76
CA LYS A 146 38.58 -7.30 -2.33
C LYS A 146 39.80 -7.68 -1.50
N ARG A 147 40.49 -8.76 -1.87
CA ARG A 147 41.76 -9.19 -1.24
C ARG A 147 42.98 -8.46 -1.81
N GLY A 148 42.80 -7.45 -2.66
CA GLY A 148 43.85 -6.62 -3.22
C GLY A 148 44.64 -7.26 -4.37
N LYS A 149 44.22 -8.42 -4.90
CA LYS A 149 44.92 -9.09 -6.01
C LYS A 149 44.41 -8.56 -7.34
N LYS A 150 45.12 -7.58 -7.91
CA LYS A 150 44.83 -7.01 -9.24
C LYS A 150 45.18 -7.94 -10.41
N LYS A 151 46.02 -8.95 -10.18
CA LYS A 151 46.39 -9.99 -11.16
C LYS A 151 46.59 -11.32 -10.43
N LEU A 152 46.10 -12.41 -11.01
CA LEU A 152 46.42 -13.77 -10.56
C LEU A 152 47.42 -14.42 -11.51
N THR A 153 48.40 -15.13 -10.96
CA THR A 153 49.26 -16.02 -11.77
C THR A 153 48.47 -17.25 -12.19
N ALA A 154 48.88 -17.90 -13.29
CA ALA A 154 48.20 -19.11 -13.79
C ALA A 154 48.11 -20.23 -12.72
N ALA A 155 49.15 -20.38 -11.90
CA ALA A 155 49.18 -21.35 -10.80
C ALA A 155 48.26 -20.98 -9.62
N GLN A 156 48.04 -19.68 -9.38
CA GLN A 156 47.08 -19.24 -8.38
C GLN A 156 45.65 -19.38 -8.88
N ALA A 157 45.39 -19.05 -10.15
CA ALA A 157 44.09 -19.22 -10.77
C ALA A 157 43.67 -20.70 -10.81
N SER A 158 44.59 -21.61 -11.20
CA SER A 158 44.29 -23.05 -11.19
C SER A 158 43.97 -23.59 -9.79
N LYS A 159 44.68 -23.13 -8.74
CA LYS A 159 44.38 -23.49 -7.35
C LYS A 159 43.01 -23.01 -6.90
N VAL A 160 42.63 -21.78 -7.27
CA VAL A 160 41.32 -21.23 -6.94
C VAL A 160 40.21 -22.04 -7.62
N ILE A 161 40.36 -22.35 -8.91
CA ILE A 161 39.40 -23.16 -9.66
C ILE A 161 39.31 -24.59 -9.11
N ALA A 162 40.44 -25.25 -8.84
CA ALA A 162 40.45 -26.60 -8.25
C ALA A 162 39.77 -26.63 -6.87
N ARG A 163 39.97 -25.58 -6.06
CA ARG A 163 39.26 -25.45 -4.79
C ARG A 163 37.77 -25.22 -4.99
N ALA A 164 37.38 -24.36 -5.94
CA ALA A 164 35.99 -24.11 -6.28
C ALA A 164 35.29 -25.39 -6.79
N GLU A 165 35.96 -26.19 -7.60
CA GLU A 165 35.48 -27.50 -8.05
C GLU A 165 35.25 -28.44 -6.87
N THR A 166 36.22 -28.55 -5.96
CA THR A 166 36.10 -29.42 -4.79
C THR A 166 34.90 -29.02 -3.92
N GLU A 167 34.71 -27.72 -3.70
CA GLU A 167 33.59 -27.22 -2.90
C GLU A 167 32.24 -27.34 -3.62
N LEU A 168 32.21 -27.16 -4.95
CA LEU A 168 31.02 -27.42 -5.75
C LEU A 168 30.65 -28.90 -5.76
N ALA A 169 31.62 -29.81 -5.85
CA ALA A 169 31.39 -31.24 -5.77
C ALA A 169 30.81 -31.63 -4.41
N LYS A 170 31.34 -31.06 -3.31
CA LYS A 170 30.82 -31.27 -1.94
C LYS A 170 29.44 -30.67 -1.69
N SER A 171 29.11 -29.56 -2.35
CA SER A 171 27.84 -28.85 -2.17
C SER A 171 26.70 -29.43 -3.03
N ARG A 172 26.97 -30.47 -3.81
CA ARG A 172 25.93 -31.18 -4.57
C ARG A 172 25.10 -32.02 -3.62
N ILE A 173 23.80 -32.12 -3.93
CA ILE A 173 22.93 -33.07 -3.26
C ILE A 173 23.32 -34.50 -3.66
N ASP A 174 23.29 -35.41 -2.70
CA ASP A 174 23.57 -36.81 -2.97
C ASP A 174 22.48 -37.42 -3.87
N PRO A 175 22.85 -38.30 -4.83
CA PRO A 175 21.86 -39.01 -5.64
C PRO A 175 20.90 -39.82 -4.76
N PHE A 176 19.64 -39.89 -5.17
CA PHE A 176 18.55 -40.62 -4.48
C PHE A 176 18.10 -40.04 -3.14
N GLU A 177 18.57 -38.85 -2.76
CA GLU A 177 18.05 -38.14 -1.59
C GLU A 177 16.56 -37.78 -1.76
N ALA A 178 15.78 -37.88 -0.68
CA ALA A 178 14.34 -37.63 -0.69
C ALA A 178 14.00 -36.13 -0.66
N ALA A 179 14.50 -35.38 -1.66
CA ALA A 179 14.39 -33.92 -1.72
C ALA A 179 12.95 -33.40 -1.60
N GLY A 180 11.96 -34.13 -2.12
CA GLY A 180 10.55 -33.76 -2.00
C GLY A 180 10.03 -33.76 -0.56
N ILE A 181 10.44 -34.75 0.26
CA ILE A 181 10.01 -34.85 1.66
C ILE A 181 10.71 -33.78 2.49
N VAL A 182 12.03 -33.63 2.32
CA VAL A 182 12.83 -32.63 3.04
C VAL A 182 12.33 -31.22 2.75
N THR A 183 12.02 -30.91 1.48
CA THR A 183 11.48 -29.60 1.09
C THR A 183 10.08 -29.36 1.64
N ALA A 184 9.19 -30.35 1.61
CA ALA A 184 7.85 -30.24 2.19
C ALA A 184 7.90 -29.96 3.70
N GLN A 185 8.74 -30.69 4.44
CA GLN A 185 8.93 -30.47 5.88
C GLN A 185 9.53 -29.09 6.17
N SER A 186 10.57 -28.70 5.44
CA SER A 186 11.26 -27.41 5.62
C SER A 186 10.34 -26.21 5.36
N LEU A 187 9.37 -26.35 4.44
CA LEU A 187 8.35 -25.33 4.19
C LEU A 187 7.24 -25.34 5.26
N GLY A 188 6.83 -26.53 5.71
CA GLY A 188 5.73 -26.72 6.66
C GLY A 188 6.06 -26.37 8.12
N GLU A 189 7.27 -26.70 8.57
CA GLU A 189 7.73 -26.46 9.95
C GLU A 189 7.62 -24.97 10.38
N PRO A 190 8.12 -23.99 9.61
CA PRO A 190 7.97 -22.57 9.97
C PRO A 190 6.52 -22.09 9.93
N GLY A 191 5.63 -22.77 9.20
CA GLY A 191 4.21 -22.43 9.15
C GLY A 191 3.55 -22.43 10.52
N THR A 192 3.93 -23.38 11.38
CA THR A 192 3.45 -23.47 12.78
C THR A 192 3.98 -22.33 13.65
N GLN A 193 5.20 -21.85 13.39
CA GLN A 193 5.79 -20.72 14.10
C GLN A 193 5.27 -19.37 13.59
N MET A 194 4.85 -19.31 12.33
CA MET A 194 4.38 -18.09 11.68
C MET A 194 3.08 -17.60 12.32
N THR A 195 2.20 -18.49 12.77
CA THR A 195 0.95 -18.12 13.45
C THR A 195 1.23 -17.30 14.72
N MET A 196 2.16 -17.73 15.57
CA MET A 196 2.53 -17.01 16.80
C MET A 196 3.20 -15.66 16.55
N ARG A 197 4.08 -15.57 15.55
CA ARG A 197 4.77 -14.30 15.21
C ARG A 197 3.81 -13.25 14.64
N THR A 198 2.82 -13.69 13.87
CA THR A 198 1.88 -12.81 13.19
C THR A 198 1.03 -12.00 14.17
N PHE A 199 0.50 -12.60 15.24
CA PHE A 199 -0.32 -11.87 16.22
C PHE A 199 0.41 -10.75 16.98
N HIS A 200 1.73 -10.87 17.19
CA HIS A 200 2.50 -9.89 17.95
C HIS A 200 2.87 -8.65 17.12
N TYR A 201 3.01 -8.78 15.80
CA TYR A 201 3.29 -7.66 14.90
C TYR A 201 2.02 -6.86 14.51
N ALA A 202 0.83 -7.42 14.76
CA ALA A 202 -0.47 -6.79 14.44
C ALA A 202 -0.72 -5.47 15.19
N GLY A 203 0.07 -5.16 16.23
CA GLY A 203 0.01 -3.87 16.95
C GLY A 203 0.61 -2.67 16.21
N VAL A 204 1.27 -2.87 15.06
CA VAL A 204 1.86 -1.78 14.26
C VAL A 204 1.00 -1.54 13.03
N ALA A 205 0.24 -0.45 13.06
CA ALA A 205 -0.88 -0.08 12.17
C ALA A 205 -0.59 0.09 10.66
N THR A 206 0.48 -0.48 10.10
CA THR A 206 0.93 -0.15 8.74
C THR A 206 0.92 -1.29 7.72
N VAL A 207 0.71 -2.54 8.13
CA VAL A 207 0.65 -3.69 7.21
C VAL A 207 -0.46 -4.64 7.66
N ASN A 208 -1.36 -5.05 6.76
CA ASN A 208 -2.37 -6.06 7.03
C ASN A 208 -1.69 -7.38 7.39
N VAL A 209 -1.56 -7.61 8.70
CA VAL A 209 -0.78 -8.69 9.30
C VAL A 209 -1.38 -10.08 9.02
N THR A 210 -2.62 -10.18 8.55
CA THR A 210 -3.35 -11.44 8.30
C THR A 210 -2.92 -12.22 7.05
N GLN A 211 -2.00 -11.73 6.21
CA GLN A 211 -1.66 -12.35 4.92
C GLN A 211 -0.47 -13.34 4.95
N GLY A 212 -0.01 -13.81 6.10
CA GLY A 212 1.16 -14.71 6.15
C GLY A 212 0.85 -16.14 5.68
N LEU A 213 0.53 -16.99 6.65
CA LEU A 213 0.21 -18.41 6.39
C LEU A 213 -1.00 -18.61 5.47
N PRO A 214 -2.13 -17.86 5.62
CA PRO A 214 -3.27 -18.01 4.71
C PRO A 214 -2.91 -17.76 3.25
N ARG A 215 -2.00 -16.83 2.97
CA ARG A 215 -1.57 -16.53 1.60
C ARG A 215 -0.74 -17.65 0.97
N ILE A 216 0.11 -18.31 1.75
CA ILE A 216 0.88 -19.47 1.28
C ILE A 216 -0.09 -20.59 0.87
N ILE A 217 -1.11 -20.84 1.69
CA ILE A 217 -2.15 -21.83 1.39
C ILE A 217 -2.88 -21.48 0.09
N GLU A 218 -3.30 -20.22 -0.10
CA GLU A 218 -3.96 -19.78 -1.33
C GLU A 218 -3.14 -20.03 -2.61
N ILE A 219 -1.82 -19.82 -2.53
CA ILE A 219 -0.90 -19.98 -3.65
C ILE A 219 -0.70 -21.48 -3.95
N VAL A 220 -0.48 -22.30 -2.92
CA VAL A 220 -0.29 -23.75 -3.07
C VAL A 220 -1.56 -24.43 -3.57
N ASP A 221 -2.73 -24.03 -3.09
CA ASP A 221 -4.03 -24.56 -3.51
C ASP A 221 -4.48 -24.04 -4.89
N ALA A 222 -3.70 -23.14 -5.52
CA ALA A 222 -4.02 -22.51 -6.79
C ALA A 222 -5.45 -21.91 -6.84
N ARG A 223 -5.85 -21.19 -5.79
CA ARG A 223 -7.21 -20.62 -5.71
C ARG A 223 -7.45 -19.63 -6.85
N LYS A 224 -8.63 -19.75 -7.48
CA LYS A 224 -9.04 -18.91 -8.62
C LYS A 224 -9.08 -17.42 -8.29
N VAL A 225 -9.57 -17.06 -7.10
CA VAL A 225 -9.62 -15.68 -6.61
C VAL A 225 -8.95 -15.63 -5.24
N PRO A 226 -7.82 -14.94 -5.09
CA PRO A 226 -7.17 -14.80 -3.79
C PRO A 226 -7.90 -13.81 -2.89
N ASN A 227 -7.76 -13.95 -1.58
CA ASN A 227 -8.25 -12.93 -0.66
C ASN A 227 -7.33 -11.72 -0.76
N THR A 228 -7.90 -10.51 -0.89
CA THR A 228 -7.17 -9.24 -1.01
C THR A 228 -6.13 -9.19 -2.16
N PRO A 229 -6.57 -9.26 -3.43
CA PRO A 229 -5.67 -9.08 -4.58
C PRO A 229 -5.04 -7.68 -4.56
N THR A 230 -3.72 -7.61 -4.77
CA THR A 230 -2.99 -6.36 -4.89
C THR A 230 -2.28 -6.28 -6.22
N MET A 231 -2.27 -5.09 -6.82
CA MET A 231 -1.62 -4.85 -8.12
C MET A 231 -0.60 -3.72 -7.99
N LYS A 232 0.58 -3.92 -8.57
CA LYS A 232 1.62 -2.88 -8.67
C LYS A 232 1.65 -2.37 -10.10
N ILE A 233 1.18 -1.14 -10.30
CA ILE A 233 1.08 -0.52 -11.63
C ILE A 233 2.32 0.34 -11.85
N TYR A 234 3.08 0.01 -12.90
CA TYR A 234 4.24 0.79 -13.29
C TYR A 234 3.83 1.85 -14.32
N LEU A 235 4.21 3.10 -14.07
CA LEU A 235 3.96 4.21 -14.99
C LEU A 235 5.01 4.22 -16.11
N GLN A 236 4.56 4.45 -17.34
CA GLN A 236 5.44 4.68 -18.49
C GLN A 236 6.19 6.00 -18.34
N GLU A 237 7.34 6.11 -19.01
CA GLU A 237 8.29 7.22 -18.81
C GLU A 237 7.72 8.62 -19.11
N GLY A 238 6.65 8.75 -19.91
CA GLY A 238 5.97 10.03 -20.15
C GLY A 238 5.12 10.54 -18.97
N ILE A 239 4.55 9.64 -18.16
CA ILE A 239 3.64 9.96 -17.04
C ILE A 239 4.37 9.89 -15.69
N LYS A 240 5.52 9.21 -15.67
CA LYS A 240 6.29 8.93 -14.44
C LYS A 240 6.91 10.17 -13.78
N ALA A 241 7.04 11.29 -14.50
CA ALA A 241 7.70 12.49 -14.01
C ALA A 241 6.83 13.35 -13.08
N THR A 242 5.50 13.27 -13.22
CA THR A 242 4.58 14.21 -12.56
C THR A 242 3.65 13.47 -11.61
N ALA A 243 3.59 13.90 -10.35
CA ALA A 243 2.69 13.33 -9.34
C ALA A 243 1.21 13.50 -9.71
N GLU A 244 0.87 14.60 -10.39
CA GLU A 244 -0.51 14.90 -10.80
C GLU A 244 -1.07 13.91 -11.81
N ASP A 245 -0.25 13.46 -12.76
CA ASP A 245 -0.68 12.52 -13.79
C ASP A 245 -0.76 11.09 -13.25
N ALA A 246 0.11 10.73 -12.31
CA ALA A 246 -0.03 9.50 -11.53
C ALA A 246 -1.36 9.49 -10.74
N GLN A 247 -1.74 10.62 -10.14
CA GLN A 247 -3.00 10.75 -9.42
C GLN A 247 -4.21 10.72 -10.36
N LYS A 248 -4.13 11.33 -11.55
CA LYS A 248 -5.18 11.22 -12.59
C LYS A 248 -5.38 9.76 -13.00
N LEU A 249 -4.29 9.03 -13.24
CA LEU A 249 -4.38 7.61 -13.60
C LEU A 249 -4.96 6.78 -12.44
N ALA A 250 -4.53 7.03 -11.21
CA ALA A 250 -5.06 6.36 -10.03
C ALA A 250 -6.59 6.58 -9.90
N ALA A 251 -7.05 7.82 -10.04
CA ALA A 251 -8.48 8.14 -10.00
C ALA A 251 -9.27 7.46 -11.15
N SER A 252 -8.67 7.32 -12.33
CA SER A 252 -9.32 6.65 -13.47
C SER A 252 -9.47 5.13 -13.30
N LEU A 253 -8.59 4.51 -12.50
CA LEU A 253 -8.60 3.08 -12.23
C LEU A 253 -9.47 2.73 -11.00
N GLU A 254 -9.68 3.70 -10.11
CA GLU A 254 -10.49 3.50 -8.92
C GLU A 254 -11.97 3.39 -9.28
N VAL A 255 -12.57 2.23 -8.98
CA VAL A 255 -14.01 2.04 -9.11
C VAL A 255 -14.72 2.88 -8.06
N THR A 256 -15.44 3.89 -8.52
CA THR A 256 -16.21 4.79 -7.65
C THR A 256 -17.69 4.45 -7.72
N THR A 257 -18.26 4.03 -6.60
CA THR A 257 -19.70 3.88 -6.42
C THR A 257 -20.31 5.16 -5.85
N THR A 258 -21.63 5.31 -5.94
CA THR A 258 -22.38 6.45 -5.39
C THR A 258 -22.16 6.65 -3.90
N VAL A 259 -22.04 5.56 -3.14
CA VAL A 259 -21.77 5.60 -1.69
C VAL A 259 -20.44 6.29 -1.36
N ASN A 260 -19.44 6.20 -2.24
CA ASN A 260 -18.13 6.83 -2.00
C ASN A 260 -18.17 8.36 -2.20
N ILE A 261 -19.15 8.87 -2.95
CA ILE A 261 -19.21 10.29 -3.36
C ILE A 261 -20.41 11.04 -2.79
N ALA A 262 -21.46 10.34 -2.35
CA ALA A 262 -22.73 10.96 -1.98
C ALA A 262 -23.37 10.25 -0.78
N THR A 263 -23.99 11.04 0.08
CA THR A 263 -24.92 10.55 1.09
C THR A 263 -26.30 10.40 0.45
N ILE A 264 -26.91 9.23 0.60
CA ILE A 264 -28.22 8.90 0.03
C ILE A 264 -29.28 9.09 1.12
N GLU A 265 -30.23 10.00 0.89
CA GLU A 265 -31.41 10.18 1.72
C GLU A 265 -32.65 9.70 0.97
N THR A 266 -33.49 8.93 1.65
CA THR A 266 -34.73 8.39 1.09
C THR A 266 -35.93 9.15 1.66
N ASP A 267 -36.61 9.93 0.82
CA ASP A 267 -37.85 10.61 1.19
C ASP A 267 -39.03 9.73 0.77
N VAL A 268 -39.67 9.10 1.77
CA VAL A 268 -40.76 8.15 1.57
C VAL A 268 -42.05 8.85 1.15
N ALA A 269 -42.29 10.07 1.63
CA ALA A 269 -43.52 10.81 1.37
C ALA A 269 -43.61 11.29 -0.08
N GLN A 270 -42.48 11.68 -0.67
CA GLN A 270 -42.44 12.11 -2.08
C GLN A 270 -41.87 11.05 -3.02
N ARG A 271 -41.65 9.82 -2.51
CA ARG A 271 -41.00 8.71 -3.22
C ARG A 271 -39.77 9.17 -4.01
N ARG A 272 -38.88 9.93 -3.40
CA ARG A 272 -37.68 10.47 -4.07
C ARG A 272 -36.41 10.12 -3.32
N LEU A 273 -35.33 9.94 -4.06
CA LEU A 273 -33.99 9.76 -3.54
C LEU A 273 -33.24 11.08 -3.67
N VAL A 274 -32.70 11.59 -2.56
CA VAL A 274 -31.90 12.80 -2.52
C VAL A 274 -30.45 12.41 -2.26
N LEU A 275 -29.58 12.69 -3.23
CA LEU A 275 -28.15 12.48 -3.15
C LEU A 275 -27.48 13.79 -2.79
N HIS A 276 -26.90 13.86 -1.60
CA HIS A 276 -26.03 14.97 -1.19
C HIS A 276 -24.60 14.66 -1.59
N LEU A 277 -24.09 15.35 -2.59
CA LEU A 277 -22.75 15.12 -3.13
C LEU A 277 -21.68 15.76 -2.23
N ASN A 278 -20.70 14.97 -1.80
CA ASN A 278 -19.59 15.46 -0.99
C ASN A 278 -18.47 16.02 -1.88
N LYS A 279 -18.26 17.34 -1.81
CA LYS A 279 -17.24 18.05 -2.61
C LYS A 279 -15.81 17.57 -2.35
N ALA A 280 -15.48 17.17 -1.13
CA ALA A 280 -14.15 16.69 -0.78
C ALA A 280 -13.83 15.37 -1.51
N ASN A 281 -14.77 14.42 -1.46
CA ASN A 281 -14.59 13.11 -2.10
C ASN A 281 -14.63 13.22 -3.64
N MET A 282 -15.46 14.11 -4.19
CA MET A 282 -15.47 14.38 -5.64
C MET A 282 -14.17 15.00 -6.13
N SER A 283 -13.59 15.94 -5.37
CA SER A 283 -12.30 16.58 -5.66
C SER A 283 -11.15 15.56 -5.71
N GLN A 284 -11.08 14.66 -4.72
CA GLN A 284 -10.06 13.60 -4.68
C GLN A 284 -10.13 12.68 -5.89
N LYS A 285 -11.35 12.39 -6.35
CA LYS A 285 -11.64 11.55 -7.52
C LYS A 285 -11.64 12.31 -8.85
N LYS A 286 -11.41 13.63 -8.81
CA LYS A 286 -11.44 14.54 -9.98
C LYS A 286 -12.72 14.42 -10.82
N MET A 287 -13.86 14.17 -10.17
CA MET A 287 -15.17 14.09 -10.83
C MET A 287 -15.97 15.37 -10.64
N THR A 288 -16.75 15.74 -11.65
CA THR A 288 -17.66 16.90 -11.56
C THR A 288 -19.10 16.47 -11.29
N GLY A 289 -19.88 17.32 -10.62
CA GLY A 289 -21.29 17.03 -10.33
C GLY A 289 -22.14 16.85 -11.60
N ALA A 290 -21.79 17.54 -12.69
CA ALA A 290 -22.45 17.38 -13.98
C ALA A 290 -22.17 16.01 -14.62
N GLU A 291 -20.91 15.55 -14.56
CA GLU A 291 -20.52 14.21 -15.02
C GLU A 291 -21.21 13.11 -14.20
N ILE A 292 -21.34 13.31 -12.87
CA ILE A 292 -22.07 12.38 -12.00
C ILE A 292 -23.55 12.30 -12.41
N ARG A 293 -24.20 13.45 -12.68
CA ARG A 293 -25.59 13.50 -13.16
C ARG A 293 -25.76 12.70 -14.46
N GLU A 294 -24.87 12.91 -15.43
CA GLU A 294 -24.92 12.21 -16.72
C GLU A 294 -24.72 10.69 -16.56
N LYS A 295 -23.72 10.27 -15.78
CA LYS A 295 -23.45 8.86 -15.49
C LYS A 295 -24.64 8.20 -14.78
N LEU A 296 -25.27 8.88 -13.83
CA LEU A 296 -26.46 8.38 -13.13
C LEU A 296 -27.68 8.29 -14.04
N THR A 297 -27.90 9.29 -14.90
CA THR A 297 -28.98 9.28 -15.89
C THR A 297 -28.82 8.08 -16.83
N ARG A 298 -27.61 7.82 -17.32
CA ARG A 298 -27.32 6.68 -18.20
C ARG A 298 -27.49 5.33 -17.50
N ALA A 299 -27.05 5.22 -16.24
CA ALA A 299 -27.11 3.97 -15.48
C ALA A 299 -28.54 3.61 -15.03
N THR A 300 -29.30 4.61 -14.57
CA THR A 300 -30.66 4.41 -14.02
C THR A 300 -31.76 4.55 -15.07
N ARG A 301 -31.46 5.16 -16.23
CA ARG A 301 -32.44 5.57 -17.26
C ARG A 301 -33.54 6.49 -16.71
N LEU A 302 -33.30 7.14 -15.57
CA LEU A 302 -34.21 8.09 -14.94
C LEU A 302 -33.73 9.52 -15.18
N HIS A 303 -34.66 10.47 -15.15
CA HIS A 303 -34.32 11.88 -15.16
C HIS A 303 -33.77 12.30 -13.80
N VAL A 304 -32.50 12.73 -13.76
CA VAL A 304 -31.84 13.17 -12.53
C VAL A 304 -31.93 14.69 -12.41
N ILE A 305 -32.76 15.16 -11.48
CA ILE A 305 -32.97 16.58 -11.20
C ILE A 305 -31.76 17.11 -10.43
N ALA A 306 -31.26 18.27 -10.83
CA ALA A 306 -30.10 18.91 -10.24
C ALA A 306 -30.50 20.28 -9.67
N ASN A 307 -30.09 20.59 -8.44
CA ASN A 307 -30.34 21.90 -7.83
C ASN A 307 -29.66 23.05 -8.62
N LYS A 308 -28.49 22.78 -9.24
CA LYS A 308 -27.73 23.76 -10.04
C LYS A 308 -27.23 23.12 -11.33
N GLU A 309 -27.29 23.86 -12.45
CA GLU A 309 -26.87 23.35 -13.76
C GLU A 309 -25.36 23.12 -13.89
N LYS A 310 -24.53 24.06 -13.42
CA LYS A 310 -23.06 23.98 -13.62
C LYS A 310 -22.33 23.16 -12.56
N ASN A 311 -22.74 23.26 -11.29
CA ASN A 311 -22.10 22.58 -10.15
C ASN A 311 -23.16 22.10 -9.16
N PRO A 312 -23.87 21.00 -9.45
CA PRO A 312 -24.87 20.48 -8.54
C PRO A 312 -24.21 19.93 -7.27
N THR A 313 -24.79 20.27 -6.12
CA THR A 313 -24.43 19.71 -4.81
C THR A 313 -25.46 18.70 -4.32
N VAL A 314 -26.68 18.79 -4.84
CA VAL A 314 -27.79 17.89 -4.52
C VAL A 314 -28.37 17.40 -5.84
N LEU A 315 -28.51 16.09 -5.97
CA LEU A 315 -29.18 15.44 -7.08
C LEU A 315 -30.41 14.72 -6.53
N THR A 316 -31.55 14.84 -7.22
CA THR A 316 -32.79 14.18 -6.83
C THR A 316 -33.21 13.22 -7.93
N LEU A 317 -33.49 11.98 -7.56
CA LEU A 317 -34.04 10.96 -8.45
C LEU A 317 -35.44 10.61 -8.00
N ILE A 318 -36.37 10.58 -8.95
CA ILE A 318 -37.73 10.13 -8.72
C ILE A 318 -37.90 8.84 -9.53
N PRO A 319 -38.27 7.71 -8.90
CA PRO A 319 -38.59 6.47 -9.61
C PRO A 319 -39.70 6.70 -10.64
N ASN A 320 -39.61 6.02 -11.78
CA ASN A 320 -40.54 6.10 -12.92
C ASN A 320 -40.61 7.43 -13.70
N VAL A 321 -39.76 8.42 -13.37
CA VAL A 321 -39.63 9.64 -14.16
C VAL A 321 -38.49 9.48 -15.15
N HIS A 322 -38.82 9.37 -16.44
CA HIS A 322 -37.85 9.12 -17.50
C HIS A 322 -37.55 10.37 -18.32
N THR A 323 -38.52 11.28 -18.46
CA THR A 323 -38.42 12.50 -19.24
C THR A 323 -38.79 13.74 -18.41
N VAL A 324 -38.51 14.93 -18.93
CA VAL A 324 -38.91 16.21 -18.30
C VAL A 324 -40.43 16.39 -18.34
N GLU A 325 -41.10 15.77 -19.32
CA GLU A 325 -42.57 15.80 -19.47
C GLU A 325 -43.27 14.94 -18.39
N ASP A 326 -42.62 13.87 -17.92
CA ASP A 326 -43.10 13.05 -16.79
C ASP A 326 -43.03 13.79 -15.44
N LEU A 327 -42.29 14.89 -15.37
CA LEU A 327 -42.16 15.74 -14.18
C LEU A 327 -43.37 16.66 -14.00
N ASP A 328 -43.91 17.16 -15.11
CA ASP A 328 -45.09 18.03 -15.14
C ASP A 328 -46.36 17.23 -14.81
N THR A 329 -46.45 15.99 -15.30
CA THR A 329 -47.57 15.08 -14.98
C THR A 329 -47.59 14.63 -13.51
N LEU A 330 -46.44 14.64 -12.83
CA LEU A 330 -46.30 14.33 -11.39
C LEU A 330 -46.80 15.45 -10.49
N ALA A 331 -46.74 16.71 -10.95
CA ALA A 331 -47.30 17.86 -10.26
C ALA A 331 -48.84 17.89 -10.38
N GLU A 332 -49.37 17.41 -11.51
CA GLU A 332 -50.82 17.33 -11.76
C GLU A 332 -51.46 16.06 -11.18
N ASN A 333 -50.76 14.92 -11.13
CA ASN A 333 -51.23 13.67 -10.57
C ASN A 333 -50.12 12.99 -9.73
N PRO A 334 -50.02 13.29 -8.42
CA PRO A 334 -49.07 12.59 -7.56
C PRO A 334 -49.43 11.10 -7.53
N PRO A 335 -48.45 10.19 -7.72
CA PRO A 335 -48.71 8.75 -7.72
C PRO A 335 -49.36 8.35 -6.38
N PRO A 336 -50.42 7.53 -6.40
CA PRO A 336 -51.18 7.21 -5.21
C PRO A 336 -50.27 6.60 -4.13
N TYR A 337 -50.47 7.06 -2.88
CA TYR A 337 -49.72 6.62 -1.70
C TYR A 337 -49.90 5.13 -1.39
N THR A 338 -50.91 4.51 -1.98
CA THR A 338 -51.26 3.10 -1.87
C THR A 338 -51.09 2.44 -3.23
N MET A 339 -50.49 1.24 -3.27
CA MET A 339 -50.80 0.30 -4.35
C MET A 339 -52.28 -0.07 -4.30
#